data_AF-A0A661RWE6-F1
#
_entry.id   AF-A0A661RWE6-F1
#
_cell.length_a   1.000
_cell.length_b   1.000
_cell.length_c   1.000
_cell.angle_alpha   90.00
_cell.angle_beta   90.00
_cell.angle_gamma   90.00
#
_symmetry.space_group_name_H-M   'P 1'
#
loop_
_entity.id
_entity.type
_entity.pdbx_description
1 polymer ?
#
loop_
_entity_poly.entity_id
_entity_poly.type
_entity_poly.pdbx_seq_one_letter_code
_entity_poly.pdbx_strand_id
1 'polypeptide(L)'
;TICDDGKAWDIKCDMVWKPVFSPDGSKVAAKIDKNGKRTIAVNGKLWNKMCDEVWEPVFSPDGSKILCRSVEDGKYYRRVIPVSEF
;
A
#
# COMPACT_ATOMS: atom_id res chain seq x y z
N THR A 1 9.28 -9.87 -1.87
CA THR A 1 8.19 -10.25 -0.94
C THR A 1 8.35 -9.49 0.36
N ILE A 2 7.27 -9.30 1.12
CA ILE A 2 7.27 -8.77 2.50
C ILE A 2 6.89 -9.92 3.43
N CYS A 3 7.45 -9.93 4.64
CA CYS A 3 7.11 -10.87 5.71
C CYS A 3 6.69 -10.06 6.94
N ASP A 4 5.49 -10.30 7.45
CA ASP A 4 5.00 -9.78 8.73
C ASP A 4 4.67 -10.94 9.67
N ASP A 5 5.15 -10.87 10.92
CA ASP A 5 5.01 -11.92 11.94
C ASP A 5 5.38 -13.34 11.45
N GLY A 6 6.46 -13.45 10.67
CA GLY A 6 6.95 -14.72 10.14
C GLY A 6 6.12 -15.28 8.98
N LYS A 7 5.09 -14.55 8.52
CA LYS A 7 4.26 -14.90 7.37
C LYS A 7 4.62 -14.05 6.17
N ALA A 8 5.07 -14.69 5.10
CA ALA A 8 5.28 -14.01 3.82
C ALA A 8 3.94 -13.67 3.17
N TRP A 9 3.86 -12.49 2.55
CA TRP A 9 2.71 -12.09 1.74
C TRP A 9 2.59 -12.97 0.50
N ASP A 10 1.39 -13.47 0.24
CA ASP A 10 1.05 -14.18 -1.01
C ASP A 10 0.64 -13.18 -2.10
N ILE A 11 1.53 -12.23 -2.40
CA ILE A 11 1.35 -11.24 -3.47
C ILE A 11 2.37 -11.52 -4.57
N LYS A 12 1.88 -11.97 -5.72
CA LYS A 12 2.66 -12.01 -6.97
C LYS A 12 2.77 -10.59 -7.53
N CYS A 13 3.98 -10.06 -7.52
CA CYS A 13 4.33 -8.71 -7.95
C CYS A 13 5.74 -8.69 -8.55
N ASP A 14 6.00 -7.69 -9.38
CA ASP A 14 7.31 -7.49 -9.99
C ASP A 14 8.27 -6.86 -8.97
N MET A 15 7.78 -5.88 -8.22
CA MET A 15 8.52 -5.17 -7.18
C MET A 15 7.64 -4.88 -5.97
N VAL A 16 8.25 -4.92 -4.79
CA VAL A 16 7.67 -4.40 -3.55
C VAL A 16 8.73 -3.54 -2.86
N TRP A 17 8.35 -2.32 -2.48
CA TRP A 17 9.25 -1.38 -1.84
C TRP A 17 9.28 -1.55 -0.32
N LYS A 18 10.14 -0.77 0.33
CA LYS A 18 10.28 -0.73 1.78
C LYS A 18 8.90 -0.62 2.45
N PRO A 19 8.59 -1.51 3.42
CA PRO A 19 7.34 -1.43 4.15
C PRO A 19 7.33 -0.24 5.11
N VAL A 20 6.14 0.25 5.41
CA VAL A 20 5.85 1.18 6.50
C VAL A 20 4.96 0.50 7.53
N PHE A 21 5.20 0.79 8.80
CA PHE A 21 4.40 0.26 9.91
C PHE A 21 3.38 1.30 10.37
N SER A 22 2.22 0.84 10.83
CA SER A 22 1.31 1.70 11.59
C SER A 22 1.96 2.16 12.90
N PRO A 23 1.48 3.25 13.52
CA PRO A 23 2.09 3.78 14.75
C PRO A 23 2.17 2.79 15.91
N ASP A 24 1.19 1.88 16.01
CA ASP A 24 1.13 0.79 16.99
C ASP A 24 1.90 -0.47 16.56
N GLY A 25 2.49 -0.49 15.37
CA GLY A 25 3.19 -1.63 14.79
C GLY A 25 2.31 -2.79 14.32
N SER A 26 0.98 -2.71 14.49
CA SER A 26 0.07 -3.83 14.21
C SER A 26 -0.24 -4.05 12.73
N LYS A 27 0.15 -3.11 11.86
CA LYS A 27 -0.13 -3.15 10.43
C LYS A 27 1.08 -2.76 9.62
N VAL A 28 1.20 -3.37 8.46
CA VAL A 28 2.27 -3.15 7.49
C VAL A 28 1.65 -2.75 6.17
N ALA A 29 2.11 -1.64 5.60
CA ALA A 29 1.75 -1.23 4.25
C ALA A 29 2.97 -1.15 3.35
N ALA A 30 2.80 -1.39 2.05
CA ALA A 30 3.87 -1.23 1.08
C ALA A 30 3.33 -0.86 -0.30
N LYS A 31 4.15 -0.11 -1.06
CA LYS A 31 3.95 0.09 -2.50
C LYS A 31 4.28 -1.21 -3.24
N ILE A 32 3.47 -1.54 -4.23
CA ILE A 32 3.59 -2.73 -5.08
C ILE A 32 3.61 -2.31 -6.55
N ASP A 33 4.51 -2.89 -7.34
CA ASP A 33 4.47 -2.88 -8.81
C ASP A 33 3.97 -4.22 -9.29
N LYS A 34 2.97 -4.21 -10.16
CA LYS A 34 2.40 -5.40 -10.77
C LYS A 34 2.01 -5.09 -12.20
N ASN A 35 2.70 -5.71 -13.14
CA ASN A 35 2.51 -5.56 -14.58
C ASN A 35 2.64 -4.09 -15.03
N GLY A 36 3.62 -3.36 -14.50
CA GLY A 36 3.91 -1.97 -14.87
C GLY A 36 2.93 -0.93 -14.32
N LYS A 37 2.00 -1.34 -13.44
CA LYS A 37 1.10 -0.46 -12.69
C LYS A 37 1.43 -0.54 -11.21
N ARG A 38 1.14 0.53 -10.47
CA ARG A 38 1.44 0.63 -9.04
C ARG A 38 0.18 0.61 -8.19
N THR A 39 0.30 0.04 -7.01
CA THR A 39 -0.75 0.01 -6.00
C THR A 39 -0.13 -0.02 -4.60
N ILE A 40 -0.97 -0.07 -3.56
CA ILE A 40 -0.57 -0.26 -2.17
C ILE A 40 -1.16 -1.58 -1.67
N ALA A 41 -0.41 -2.27 -0.82
CA ALA A 41 -0.93 -3.35 -0.01
C ALA A 41 -0.94 -2.96 1.47
N VAL A 42 -1.89 -3.47 2.25
CA VAL A 42 -1.90 -3.45 3.72
C VAL A 42 -2.10 -4.87 4.22
N ASN A 43 -1.21 -5.37 5.09
CA ASN A 43 -1.24 -6.72 5.66
C ASN A 43 -1.47 -7.81 4.59
N GLY A 44 -0.73 -7.70 3.47
CA GLY A 44 -0.81 -8.66 2.37
C GLY A 44 -2.05 -8.56 1.48
N LYS A 45 -2.90 -7.54 1.66
CA LYS A 45 -4.07 -7.30 0.82
C LYS A 45 -3.90 -6.06 -0.04
N LEU A 46 -4.20 -6.17 -1.32
CA LEU A 46 -4.06 -5.09 -2.30
C LEU A 46 -5.23 -4.11 -2.21
N TRP A 47 -4.92 -2.83 -2.37
CA TRP A 47 -5.94 -1.85 -2.73
C TRP A 47 -6.59 -2.25 -4.06
N ASN A 48 -7.91 -2.12 -4.15
CA ASN A 48 -8.69 -2.50 -5.33
C ASN A 48 -8.46 -1.61 -6.57
N LYS A 49 -7.47 -0.71 -6.53
CA LYS A 49 -7.12 0.19 -7.62
C LYS A 49 -5.65 0.03 -8.01
N MET A 50 -5.44 0.02 -9.33
CA MET A 50 -4.13 0.13 -9.95
C MET A 50 -3.97 1.54 -10.53
N CYS A 51 -2.81 2.15 -10.32
CA CYS A 51 -2.48 3.51 -10.76
C CYS A 51 -1.25 3.49 -11.69
N ASP A 52 -1.03 4.59 -12.41
CA ASP A 52 0.19 4.78 -13.20
C ASP A 52 1.41 4.91 -12.29
N GLU A 53 1.22 5.63 -11.18
CA GLU A 53 2.19 5.77 -10.11
C GLU A 53 1.50 5.84 -8.75
N VAL A 54 2.16 5.33 -7.73
CA VAL A 54 1.79 5.49 -6.32
C VAL A 54 3.04 5.78 -5.51
N TRP A 55 2.95 6.71 -4.57
CA TRP A 55 4.03 6.98 -3.62
C TRP A 55 3.87 6.15 -2.35
N GLU A 56 4.92 6.16 -1.52
CA GLU A 56 4.90 5.49 -0.22
C GLU A 56 3.65 5.88 0.59
N PRO A 57 2.89 4.87 1.09
CA PRO A 57 1.72 5.12 1.91
C PRO A 57 2.14 5.66 3.29
N VAL A 58 1.24 6.38 3.94
CA VAL A 58 1.43 6.86 5.32
C VAL A 58 0.19 6.54 6.14
N PHE A 59 0.36 5.89 7.29
CA PHE A 59 -0.73 5.64 8.22
C PHE A 59 -1.17 6.92 8.93
N SER A 60 -2.47 7.05 9.21
CA SER A 60 -2.98 8.02 10.16
C SER A 60 -2.47 7.70 11.58
N PRO A 61 -2.46 8.69 12.51
CA PRO A 61 -1.96 8.49 13.87
C PRO A 61 -2.67 7.37 14.65
N ASP A 62 -3.94 7.12 14.36
CA ASP A 62 -4.75 6.03 14.94
C ASP A 62 -4.62 4.70 14.16
N GLY A 63 -3.83 4.67 13.08
CA GLY A 63 -3.64 3.50 12.22
C GLY A 63 -4.89 3.05 11.44
N SER A 64 -5.97 3.82 11.43
CA SER A 64 -7.25 3.43 10.81
C SER A 64 -7.34 3.79 9.32
N LYS A 65 -6.46 4.66 8.83
CA LYS A 65 -6.46 5.19 7.46
C LYS A 65 -5.05 5.24 6.87
N ILE A 66 -4.99 5.29 5.54
CA ILE A 66 -3.79 5.50 4.75
C ILE A 66 -3.96 6.79 3.93
N LEU A 67 -2.97 7.68 3.98
CA LEU A 67 -2.79 8.70 2.96
C LEU A 67 -2.04 8.08 1.78
N CYS A 68 -2.69 8.07 0.62
CA CYS A 68 -2.14 7.64 -0.66
C CYS A 68 -2.01 8.84 -1.59
N ARG A 69 -0.89 8.92 -2.31
CA ARG A 69 -0.68 9.82 -3.43
C ARG A 69 -0.53 8.98 -4.67
N SER A 70 -1.21 9.32 -5.76
CA SER A 70 -1.16 8.55 -6.99
C SER A 70 -1.26 9.42 -8.23
N VAL A 71 -0.80 8.89 -9.36
CA VAL A 71 -1.15 9.39 -10.70
C VAL A 71 -2.07 8.39 -11.37
N GLU A 72 -3.19 8.89 -11.89
CA GLU A 72 -4.15 8.12 -12.68
C GLU A 72 -4.50 8.92 -13.93
N ASP A 73 -4.24 8.35 -15.10
CA ASP A 73 -4.50 8.94 -16.40
C ASP A 73 -3.88 10.35 -16.52
N GLY A 74 -2.64 10.48 -16.05
CA GLY A 74 -1.88 11.73 -16.04
C GLY A 74 -2.33 12.76 -14.99
N LYS A 75 -3.32 12.45 -14.15
CA LYS A 75 -3.80 13.34 -13.08
C LYS A 75 -3.28 12.90 -11.73
N TYR A 76 -2.85 13.87 -10.92
CA TYR A 76 -2.35 13.63 -9.57
C TYR A 76 -3.47 13.67 -8.54
N TYR A 77 -3.52 12.67 -7.65
CA TYR A 77 -4.50 12.54 -6.59
C TYR A 77 -3.85 12.42 -5.21
N ARG A 78 -4.54 12.93 -4.19
CA ARG A 78 -4.29 12.61 -2.77
C ARG A 78 -5.57 12.02 -2.20
N ARG A 79 -5.48 10.85 -1.57
CA ARG A 79 -6.63 10.15 -0.98
C ARG A 79 -6.34 9.73 0.43
N VAL A 80 -7.35 9.84 1.28
CA VAL A 80 -7.37 9.20 2.59
C VAL A 80 -8.27 7.99 2.46
N ILE A 81 -7.68 6.80 2.55
CA ILE A 81 -8.33 5.51 2.33
C ILE A 81 -8.43 4.81 3.68
N PRO A 82 -9.64 4.44 4.15
CA PRO A 82 -9.80 3.56 5.31
C PRO A 82 -9.03 2.24 5.11
N VAL A 83 -8.31 1.79 6.14
CA VAL A 83 -7.60 0.50 6.11
C VAL A 83 -8.56 -0.67 5.88
N SER A 84 -9.83 -0.53 6.26
CA SER A 84 -10.88 -1.53 6.01
C SER A 84 -11.21 -1.76 4.53
N GLU A 85 -10.71 -0.91 3.62
CA GLU A 85 -10.89 -1.07 2.17
C GLU A 85 -9.79 -1.92 1.51
N PHE A 86 -8.87 -2.48 2.30
CA PHE A 86 -7.84 -3.43 1.88
C PHE A 86 -8.21 -4.86 2.32
#